data_AF-A0A2E1QM22-F1
#
_entry.id   AF-A0A2E1QM22-F1
#
_cell.length_a   1.000
_cell.length_b   1.000
_cell.length_c   1.000
_cell.angle_alpha   90.00
_cell.angle_beta   90.00
_cell.angle_gamma   90.00
#
_symmetry.space_group_name_H-M   'P 1'
#
loop_
_entity.id
_entity.type
_entity.pdbx_description
1 polymer ?
#
loop_
_entity_poly.entity_id
_entity_poly.type
_entity_poly.pdbx_seq_one_letter_code
_entity_poly.pdbx_strand_id
1 'polypeptide(L)'
;GDLITEMDLRSLEFNLIDSQVEISGKLKLVDYLFTKKFEMYDLDFEIGSRRFIKNLPTLSKINGEKINLTFDLNGCYEASGKTSATILRKSPLNIQSDSSLVAELECREAKLYGEFESYPDKNFLSGFFYIDNELNYNLSANSKNIFSRLSKIFKGNISENPDVKIKGNMYELFYE
;
A
#
# COMPACT_ATOMS: atom_id res chain seq x y z
N GLY A 1 1.78 -21.52 -1.98
CA GLY A 1 0.85 -21.07 -0.94
C GLY A 1 -0.34 -21.99 -0.84
N ASP A 2 -1.00 -21.92 0.29
CA ASP A 2 -2.25 -22.61 0.60
C ASP A 2 -3.39 -21.60 0.57
N LEU A 3 -4.48 -21.93 -0.12
CA LEU A 3 -5.72 -21.15 -0.13
C LEU A 3 -6.78 -21.96 0.60
N ILE A 4 -7.26 -21.42 1.72
CA ILE A 4 -8.34 -21.97 2.52
C ILE A 4 -9.57 -21.11 2.29
N THR A 5 -10.70 -21.73 1.99
CA THR A 5 -11.97 -21.03 1.79
C THR A 5 -13.09 -21.68 2.58
N GLU A 6 -13.99 -20.84 3.08
CA GLU A 6 -15.24 -21.25 3.70
C GLU A 6 -16.37 -20.41 3.12
N MET A 7 -17.48 -21.04 2.72
CA MET A 7 -18.55 -20.37 2.00
C MET A 7 -19.89 -20.62 2.67
N ASP A 8 -20.67 -19.56 2.82
CA ASP A 8 -22.10 -19.63 3.11
C ASP A 8 -22.92 -18.94 2.02
N LEU A 9 -24.24 -18.83 2.22
CA LEU A 9 -25.14 -18.20 1.24
C LEU A 9 -24.90 -16.70 1.04
N ARG A 10 -24.19 -16.03 1.96
CA ARG A 10 -24.00 -14.58 1.97
C ARG A 10 -22.58 -14.18 1.65
N SER A 11 -21.62 -15.01 2.00
CA SER A 11 -20.22 -14.66 2.05
C SER A 11 -19.29 -15.83 1.71
N LEU A 12 -18.14 -15.49 1.15
CA LEU A 12 -17.00 -16.36 0.97
C LEU A 12 -15.86 -15.80 1.84
N GLU A 13 -15.52 -16.52 2.89
CA GLU A 13 -14.32 -16.26 3.68
C GLU A 13 -13.12 -16.93 3.00
N PHE A 14 -11.99 -16.23 2.97
CA PHE A 14 -10.77 -16.75 2.39
C PHE A 14 -9.56 -16.43 3.26
N ASN A 15 -8.59 -17.34 3.22
CA ASN A 15 -7.28 -17.15 3.82
C ASN A 15 -6.22 -17.71 2.86
N LEU A 16 -5.35 -16.85 2.36
CA LEU A 16 -4.23 -17.16 1.50
C LEU A 16 -2.95 -17.03 2.32
N ILE A 17 -2.20 -18.12 2.43
CA ILE A 17 -0.90 -18.15 3.10
C ILE A 17 0.15 -18.61 2.09
N ASP A 18 1.08 -17.74 1.74
CA ASP A 18 2.17 -18.04 0.82
C ASP A 18 3.47 -17.38 1.25
N SER A 19 4.29 -18.06 2.07
CA SER A 19 5.69 -17.77 2.49
C SER A 19 5.99 -16.37 3.05
N GLN A 20 5.62 -15.31 2.34
CA GLN A 20 5.80 -13.90 2.62
C GLN A 20 4.52 -13.09 2.35
N VAL A 21 3.40 -13.75 2.03
CA VAL A 21 2.10 -13.13 1.77
C VAL A 21 1.08 -13.86 2.62
N GLU A 22 0.41 -13.14 3.50
CA GLU A 22 -0.76 -13.61 4.23
C GLU A 22 -1.88 -12.64 3.93
N ILE A 23 -3.02 -13.15 3.44
CA ILE A 23 -4.19 -12.33 3.12
C ILE A 23 -5.41 -13.10 3.59
N SER A 24 -6.21 -12.48 4.45
CA SER A 24 -7.49 -13.02 4.89
C SER A 24 -8.58 -11.98 4.75
N GLY A 25 -9.79 -12.41 4.43
CA GLY A 25 -10.92 -11.50 4.35
C GLY A 25 -12.19 -12.21 3.93
N LYS A 26 -13.22 -11.42 3.68
CA LYS A 26 -14.55 -11.92 3.33
C LYS A 26 -15.06 -11.22 2.08
N LEU A 27 -15.66 -11.99 1.19
CA LEU A 27 -16.31 -11.52 -0.03
C LEU A 27 -17.81 -11.64 0.12
N LYS A 28 -18.57 -10.57 -0.10
CA LYS A 28 -20.03 -10.61 -0.08
C LYS A 28 -20.57 -11.06 -1.43
N LEU A 29 -21.28 -12.18 -1.43
CA LEU A 29 -21.69 -12.86 -2.67
C LEU A 29 -23.00 -12.32 -3.24
N VAL A 30 -23.92 -11.95 -2.36
CA VAL A 30 -25.28 -11.51 -2.75
C VAL A 30 -25.20 -10.22 -3.55
N ASP A 31 -24.38 -9.27 -3.11
CA ASP A 31 -24.30 -7.94 -3.71
C ASP A 31 -23.68 -8.00 -5.10
N TYR A 32 -22.77 -8.95 -5.36
CA TYR A 32 -22.24 -9.18 -6.70
C TYR A 32 -23.32 -9.59 -7.70
N LEU A 33 -24.29 -10.40 -7.29
CA LEU A 33 -25.37 -10.85 -8.18
C LEU A 33 -26.24 -9.68 -8.68
N PHE A 34 -26.49 -8.70 -7.81
CA PHE A 34 -27.37 -7.55 -8.08
C PHE A 34 -26.64 -6.33 -8.64
N THR A 35 -25.45 -6.02 -8.11
CA THR A 35 -24.72 -4.79 -8.44
C THR A 35 -23.59 -5.01 -9.43
N LYS A 36 -23.18 -6.27 -9.66
CA LYS A 36 -21.96 -6.65 -10.40
C LYS A 36 -20.66 -6.11 -9.78
N LYS A 37 -20.70 -5.66 -8.52
CA LYS A 37 -19.54 -5.20 -7.76
C LYS A 37 -19.10 -6.25 -6.77
N PHE A 38 -17.80 -6.33 -6.55
CA PHE A 38 -17.21 -7.10 -5.46
C PHE A 38 -17.13 -6.21 -4.23
N GLU A 39 -17.63 -6.72 -3.10
CA GLU A 39 -17.50 -6.10 -1.79
C GLU A 39 -16.66 -7.03 -0.93
N MET A 40 -15.46 -6.57 -0.58
CA MET A 40 -14.55 -7.22 0.37
C MET A 40 -14.62 -6.47 1.69
N TYR A 41 -14.65 -7.21 2.79
CA TYR A 41 -14.67 -6.66 4.13
C TYR A 41 -13.80 -7.48 5.07
N ASP A 42 -13.38 -6.84 6.16
CA ASP A 42 -12.44 -7.38 7.13
C ASP A 42 -11.17 -7.95 6.46
N LEU A 43 -10.69 -7.27 5.41
CA LEU A 43 -9.47 -7.65 4.72
C LEU A 43 -8.26 -7.29 5.58
N ASP A 44 -7.57 -8.31 6.04
CA ASP A 44 -6.27 -8.22 6.69
C ASP A 44 -5.22 -8.79 5.76
N PHE A 45 -4.07 -8.11 5.66
CA PHE A 45 -2.95 -8.64 4.90
C PHE A 45 -1.61 -8.27 5.49
N GLU A 46 -0.63 -9.13 5.23
CA GLU A 46 0.77 -8.94 5.54
C GLU A 46 1.61 -9.39 4.35
N ILE A 47 2.54 -8.54 3.92
CA ILE A 47 3.46 -8.83 2.84
C ILE A 47 4.90 -8.52 3.26
N GLY A 48 5.75 -9.54 3.27
CA GLY A 48 7.14 -9.50 3.68
C GLY A 48 8.13 -9.01 2.61
N SER A 49 9.28 -8.53 3.10
CA SER A 49 10.34 -7.85 2.34
C SER A 49 10.70 -8.50 1.01
N ARG A 50 10.86 -9.83 0.97
CA ARG A 50 11.43 -10.54 -0.18
C ARG A 50 10.67 -10.33 -1.48
N ARG A 51 9.38 -10.00 -1.43
CA ARG A 51 8.56 -9.67 -2.60
C ARG A 51 8.88 -8.30 -3.19
N PHE A 52 9.31 -7.35 -2.37
CA PHE A 52 9.60 -5.99 -2.81
C PHE A 52 11.10 -5.67 -2.87
N ILE A 53 12.00 -6.58 -2.51
CA ILE A 53 13.46 -6.30 -2.43
C ILE A 53 14.05 -5.74 -3.73
N LYS A 54 13.58 -6.18 -4.91
CA LYS A 54 14.09 -5.67 -6.20
C LYS A 54 13.61 -4.23 -6.49
N ASN A 55 12.34 -3.95 -6.18
CA ASN A 55 11.65 -2.74 -6.66
C ASN A 55 11.50 -1.65 -5.58
N LEU A 56 11.43 -2.05 -4.30
CA LEU A 56 11.33 -1.20 -3.11
C LEU A 56 12.25 -1.74 -1.99
N PRO A 57 13.59 -1.75 -2.18
CA PRO A 57 14.56 -2.40 -1.27
C PRO A 57 14.58 -1.83 0.16
N THR A 58 13.95 -0.68 0.37
CA THR A 58 13.85 -0.01 1.66
C THR A 58 12.64 -0.45 2.48
N LEU A 59 11.69 -1.22 1.91
CA LEU A 59 10.54 -1.74 2.64
C LEU A 59 10.83 -3.15 3.16
N SER A 60 10.53 -3.39 4.44
CA SER A 60 10.63 -4.72 5.05
C SER A 60 9.32 -5.48 5.13
N LYS A 61 8.21 -4.76 5.21
CA LYS A 61 6.89 -5.33 5.46
C LYS A 61 5.81 -4.31 5.10
N ILE A 62 4.70 -4.76 4.53
CA ILE A 62 3.48 -3.96 4.32
C ILE A 62 2.32 -4.71 4.97
N ASN A 63 1.50 -4.01 5.75
CA ASN A 63 0.33 -4.56 6.40
C ASN A 63 -0.92 -3.76 6.06
N GLY A 64 -2.06 -4.43 6.03
CA GLY A 64 -3.39 -3.83 6.06
C GLY A 64 -4.20 -4.46 7.17
N GLU A 65 -4.96 -3.65 7.91
CA GLU A 65 -5.87 -4.13 8.95
C GLU A 65 -7.28 -3.60 8.70
N LYS A 66 -8.28 -4.49 8.75
CA LYS A 66 -9.72 -4.21 8.63
C LYS A 66 -10.05 -3.33 7.43
N ILE A 67 -9.51 -3.72 6.28
CA ILE A 67 -9.76 -3.00 5.04
C ILE A 67 -11.11 -3.45 4.47
N ASN A 68 -11.93 -2.48 4.10
CA ASN A 68 -13.14 -2.73 3.34
C ASN A 68 -12.99 -2.10 1.96
N LEU A 69 -13.36 -2.82 0.90
CA LEU A 69 -13.20 -2.40 -0.47
C LEU A 69 -14.40 -2.83 -1.32
N THR A 70 -14.99 -1.87 -2.03
CA THR A 70 -16.01 -2.11 -3.06
C THR A 70 -15.46 -1.72 -4.42
N PHE A 71 -15.42 -2.65 -5.36
CA PHE A 71 -14.78 -2.44 -6.68
C PHE A 71 -15.40 -3.31 -7.79
N ASP A 72 -15.16 -2.95 -9.05
CA ASP A 72 -15.43 -3.77 -10.23
C ASP A 72 -14.39 -3.52 -11.34
N LEU A 73 -14.70 -3.92 -12.57
CA LEU A 73 -13.83 -3.68 -13.74
C LEU A 73 -13.66 -2.20 -14.11
N ASN A 74 -14.58 -1.32 -13.69
CA ASN A 74 -14.48 0.13 -13.87
C ASN A 74 -13.64 0.77 -12.77
N GLY A 75 -13.44 0.10 -11.64
CA GLY A 75 -12.48 0.47 -10.60
C GLY A 75 -13.05 0.51 -9.19
N CYS A 76 -12.43 1.34 -8.35
CA CYS A 76 -12.70 1.49 -6.92
C CYS A 76 -13.91 2.42 -6.67
N TYR A 77 -14.89 1.95 -5.89
CA TYR A 77 -16.05 2.76 -5.48
C TYR A 77 -15.96 3.23 -4.04
N GLU A 78 -15.64 2.32 -3.13
CA GLU A 78 -15.50 2.61 -1.71
C GLU A 78 -14.28 1.87 -1.17
N ALA A 79 -13.47 2.55 -0.36
CA ALA A 79 -12.37 1.93 0.37
C ALA A 79 -12.29 2.57 1.75
N SER A 80 -11.97 1.75 2.75
CA SER A 80 -11.68 2.22 4.11
C SER A 80 -10.71 1.27 4.79
N GLY A 81 -10.09 1.74 5.86
CA GLY A 81 -9.09 0.99 6.62
C GLY A 81 -7.72 1.65 6.54
N LYS A 82 -6.74 0.99 7.16
CA LYS A 82 -5.39 1.52 7.28
C LYS A 82 -4.38 0.53 6.75
N THR A 83 -3.39 1.06 6.05
CA THR A 83 -2.19 0.29 5.70
C THR A 83 -0.99 0.87 6.41
N SER A 84 0.01 0.03 6.64
CA SER A 84 1.29 0.47 7.15
C SER A 84 2.44 -0.23 6.43
N ALA A 85 3.59 0.41 6.35
CA ALA A 85 4.79 -0.20 5.82
C ALA A 85 6.00 0.08 6.71
N THR A 86 6.82 -0.93 6.99
CA THR A 86 8.02 -0.79 7.81
C THR A 86 9.22 -0.48 6.92
N ILE A 87 9.92 0.63 7.19
CA ILE A 87 11.12 1.04 6.44
C ILE A 87 12.38 0.48 7.11
N LEU A 88 13.21 -0.22 6.35
CA LEU A 88 14.57 -0.58 6.72
C LEU A 88 15.50 0.62 6.53
N ARG A 89 15.84 1.33 7.60
CA ARG A 89 17.03 2.20 7.58
C ARG A 89 18.29 1.35 7.72
N LYS A 90 18.96 1.04 6.61
CA LYS A 90 20.40 0.73 6.66
C LYS A 90 21.16 2.03 6.87
N SER A 91 21.24 2.49 8.12
CA SER A 91 22.27 3.45 8.50
C SER A 91 23.62 2.74 8.51
N PRO A 92 24.73 3.36 8.06
CA PRO A 92 26.08 2.84 8.26
C PRO A 92 26.46 2.66 9.75
N LEU A 93 25.60 3.11 10.68
CA LEU A 93 25.79 3.01 12.13
C LEU A 93 24.88 1.97 12.83
N ASN A 94 24.19 1.07 12.10
CA ASN A 94 23.32 0.03 12.68
C ASN A 94 22.21 0.55 13.63
N ILE A 95 21.74 1.78 13.43
CA ILE A 95 20.59 2.30 14.16
C ILE A 95 19.33 1.90 13.39
N GLN A 96 18.69 0.82 13.86
CA GLN A 96 17.36 0.42 13.43
C GLN A 96 16.38 1.48 13.94
N SER A 97 15.88 2.33 13.04
CA SER A 97 14.79 3.23 13.40
C SER A 97 13.47 2.58 12.96
N ASP A 98 12.56 2.38 13.91
CA ASP A 98 11.20 1.87 13.72
C ASP A 98 10.30 2.88 12.99
N SER A 99 10.79 3.45 11.90
CA SER A 99 10.01 4.37 11.09
C SER A 99 9.06 3.56 10.22
N SER A 100 7.76 3.71 10.49
CA SER A 100 6.70 3.15 9.65
C SER A 100 6.08 4.24 8.78
N LEU A 101 5.54 3.85 7.64
CA LEU A 101 4.59 4.64 6.89
C LEU A 101 3.19 4.18 7.27
N VAL A 102 2.26 5.10 7.43
CA VAL A 102 0.85 4.78 7.69
C VAL A 102 0.01 5.53 6.67
N ALA A 103 -0.93 4.83 6.04
CA ALA A 103 -1.85 5.40 5.07
C ALA A 103 -3.30 5.06 5.42
N GLU A 104 -4.19 6.01 5.20
CA GLU A 104 -5.64 5.76 5.18
C GLU A 104 -6.07 5.53 3.73
N LEU A 105 -6.92 4.53 3.52
CA LEU A 105 -7.39 4.15 2.19
C LEU A 105 -8.70 4.85 1.84
N GLU A 106 -8.84 5.23 0.59
CA GLU A 106 -10.06 5.76 0.00
C GLU A 106 -10.11 5.45 -1.51
N CYS A 107 -11.25 5.70 -2.16
CA CYS A 107 -11.33 5.70 -3.61
C CYS A 107 -11.35 7.14 -4.15
N ARG A 108 -10.49 7.44 -5.12
CA ARG A 108 -10.48 8.72 -5.86
C ARG A 108 -10.42 8.43 -7.35
N GLU A 109 -11.31 9.02 -8.13
CA GLU A 109 -11.34 8.86 -9.61
C GLU A 109 -11.30 7.39 -10.06
N ALA A 110 -12.11 6.54 -9.41
CA ALA A 110 -12.15 5.09 -9.65
C ALA A 110 -10.85 4.32 -9.35
N LYS A 111 -9.91 4.91 -8.62
CA LYS A 111 -8.65 4.27 -8.18
C LYS A 111 -8.64 4.07 -6.67
N LEU A 112 -8.01 3.00 -6.21
CA LEU A 112 -7.67 2.86 -4.79
C LEU A 112 -6.53 3.84 -4.50
N TYR A 113 -6.72 4.69 -3.50
CA TYR A 113 -5.80 5.77 -3.17
C TYR A 113 -5.40 5.68 -1.70
N GLY A 114 -4.15 6.04 -1.40
CA GLY A 114 -3.68 6.16 -0.03
C GLY A 114 -2.67 7.28 0.12
N GLU A 115 -2.97 8.25 0.96
CA GLU A 115 -2.02 9.27 1.43
C GLU A 115 -1.30 8.72 2.66
N PHE A 116 0.04 8.80 2.65
CA PHE A 116 0.86 8.24 3.72
C PHE A 116 1.82 9.25 4.31
N GLU A 117 2.07 9.08 5.61
CA GLU A 117 3.07 9.82 6.36
C GLU A 117 3.94 8.87 7.18
N SER A 118 5.17 9.30 7.43
CA SER A 118 6.07 8.61 8.34
C SER A 118 5.67 8.82 9.79
N TYR A 119 5.87 7.77 10.59
CA TYR A 119 5.64 7.74 12.01
C TYR A 119 6.92 7.25 12.72
N PRO A 120 7.30 7.81 13.88
CA PRO A 120 6.63 8.93 14.57
C PRO A 120 6.92 10.32 13.98
N ASP A 121 7.97 10.48 13.17
CA ASP A 121 8.37 11.77 12.59
C ASP A 121 7.76 12.00 11.20
N LYS A 122 6.64 12.71 11.13
CA LYS A 122 5.93 13.07 9.89
C LYS A 122 6.75 13.87 8.88
N ASN A 123 7.86 14.50 9.30
CA ASN A 123 8.70 15.29 8.40
C ASN A 123 9.74 14.44 7.65
N PHE A 124 9.85 13.16 7.99
CA PHE A 124 10.84 12.28 7.40
C PHE A 124 10.48 11.88 5.97
N LEU A 125 9.29 11.35 5.76
CA LEU A 125 8.75 10.93 4.47
C LEU A 125 7.22 11.10 4.45
N SER A 126 6.69 11.66 3.38
CA SER A 126 5.25 11.74 3.13
C SER A 126 4.98 11.56 1.64
N GLY A 127 3.77 11.17 1.28
CA GLY A 127 3.45 10.95 -0.12
C GLY A 127 2.07 10.36 -0.32
N PHE A 128 1.86 9.81 -1.50
CA PHE A 128 0.65 9.10 -1.84
C PHE A 128 0.94 7.95 -2.78
N PHE A 129 0.03 6.99 -2.83
CA PHE A 129 -0.03 6.00 -3.89
C PHE A 129 -1.44 5.91 -4.46
N TYR A 130 -1.54 5.39 -5.67
CA TYR A 130 -2.80 4.88 -6.20
C TYR A 130 -2.59 3.60 -6.98
N ILE A 131 -3.65 2.79 -7.06
CA ILE A 131 -3.75 1.57 -7.84
C ILE A 131 -5.02 1.68 -8.70
N ASP A 132 -4.88 1.50 -10.01
CA ASP A 132 -6.01 1.49 -10.94
C ASP A 132 -6.63 0.08 -11.11
N ASN A 133 -7.69 0.00 -11.90
CA ASN A 133 -8.42 -1.23 -12.22
C ASN A 133 -7.61 -2.23 -13.05
N GLU A 134 -6.51 -1.81 -13.67
CA GLU A 134 -5.56 -2.66 -14.38
C GLU A 134 -4.40 -3.12 -13.49
N LEU A 135 -4.48 -2.81 -12.18
CA LEU A 135 -3.46 -3.09 -11.17
C LEU A 135 -2.15 -2.31 -11.38
N ASN A 136 -2.16 -1.24 -12.19
CA ASN A 136 -1.02 -0.35 -12.28
C ASN A 136 -0.96 0.52 -11.03
N TYR A 137 0.19 0.55 -10.39
CA TYR A 137 0.44 1.39 -9.23
C TYR A 137 1.31 2.59 -9.59
N ASN A 138 1.05 3.71 -8.92
CA ASN A 138 1.93 4.86 -8.88
C ASN A 138 2.14 5.24 -7.42
N LEU A 139 3.40 5.41 -7.03
CA LEU A 139 3.82 5.86 -5.71
C LEU A 139 4.62 7.16 -5.91
N SER A 140 4.27 8.19 -5.15
CA SER A 140 5.01 9.45 -5.09
C SER A 140 5.37 9.75 -3.64
N ALA A 141 6.63 9.96 -3.35
CA ALA A 141 7.13 10.23 -2.00
C ALA A 141 8.06 11.44 -1.99
N ASN A 142 8.00 12.26 -0.96
CA ASN A 142 8.91 13.38 -0.73
C ASN A 142 9.40 13.43 0.72
N SER A 143 10.52 14.10 0.95
CA SER A 143 11.09 14.29 2.29
C SER A 143 11.34 15.77 2.55
N LYS A 144 10.57 16.36 3.48
CA LYS A 144 10.77 17.74 3.93
C LYS A 144 12.15 17.94 4.55
N ASN A 145 12.66 16.92 5.26
CA ASN A 145 14.01 16.94 5.85
C ASN A 145 15.12 16.97 4.80
N ILE A 146 15.00 16.23 3.70
CA ILE A 146 16.00 16.26 2.61
C ILE A 146 15.95 17.61 1.90
N PHE A 147 14.76 18.10 1.58
CA PHE A 147 14.59 19.41 0.93
C PHE A 147 15.20 20.56 1.74
N SER A 148 14.93 20.62 3.04
CA SER A 148 15.47 21.67 3.92
C SER A 148 17.00 21.61 4.08
N ARG A 149 17.62 20.44 3.87
CA ARG A 149 19.09 20.29 3.84
C ARG A 149 19.66 20.71 2.49
N LEU A 150 19.01 20.30 1.40
CA LEU A 150 19.42 20.69 0.05
C LEU A 150 19.31 22.21 -0.16
N SER A 151 18.23 22.84 0.29
CA SER A 151 18.06 24.30 0.20
C SER A 151 19.07 25.10 1.02
N LYS A 152 19.66 24.50 2.06
CA LYS A 152 20.76 25.10 2.84
C LYS A 152 22.12 24.97 2.14
N ILE A 153 22.32 23.90 1.38
CA ILE A 153 23.58 23.63 0.65
C ILE A 153 23.60 24.41 -0.67
N PHE A 154 22.48 24.39 -1.40
CA PHE A 154 22.32 25.14 -2.64
C PHE A 154 21.79 26.54 -2.31
N LYS A 155 22.65 27.56 -2.38
CA LYS A 155 22.29 28.99 -2.28
C LYS A 155 21.43 29.50 -3.46
N GLY A 156 20.87 28.61 -4.28
CA GLY A 156 19.95 28.93 -5.37
C GLY A 156 18.54 28.51 -4.98
N ASN A 157 17.53 29.20 -5.52
CA ASN A 157 16.13 28.83 -5.33
C ASN A 157 15.89 27.43 -5.93
N ILE A 158 15.94 26.39 -5.10
CA ILE A 158 15.41 25.08 -5.48
C ILE A 158 13.89 25.26 -5.61
N SER A 159 13.40 25.35 -6.84
CA SER A 159 11.98 25.59 -7.12
C SER A 159 11.10 24.37 -6.89
N GLU A 160 11.69 23.17 -6.82
CA GLU A 160 10.94 21.91 -6.72
C GLU A 160 11.48 21.01 -5.61
N ASN A 161 10.56 20.48 -4.82
CA ASN A 161 10.85 19.53 -3.75
C ASN A 161 11.18 18.18 -4.40
N PRO A 162 12.38 17.59 -4.20
CA PRO A 162 12.74 16.33 -4.86
C PRO A 162 11.76 15.24 -4.44
N ASP A 163 11.05 14.72 -5.43
CA ASP A 163 10.06 13.68 -5.29
C ASP A 163 10.55 12.39 -5.96
N VAL A 164 10.39 11.28 -5.24
CA VAL A 164 10.65 9.94 -5.76
C VAL A 164 9.33 9.41 -6.30
N LYS A 165 9.31 9.10 -7.60
CA LYS A 165 8.16 8.49 -8.27
C LYS A 165 8.50 7.07 -8.70
N ILE A 166 7.68 6.12 -8.30
CA ILE A 166 7.80 4.71 -8.67
C ILE A 166 6.49 4.28 -9.29
N LYS A 167 6.57 3.57 -10.40
CA LYS A 167 5.41 3.08 -11.14
C LYS A 167 5.66 1.65 -11.56
N GLY A 168 4.61 0.86 -11.70
CA GLY A 168 4.68 -0.50 -12.20
C GLY A 168 3.33 -1.17 -12.14
N ASN A 169 3.31 -2.49 -12.28
CA ASN A 169 2.10 -3.29 -12.12
C ASN A 169 2.21 -4.19 -10.87
N MET A 170 1.11 -4.32 -10.11
CA MET A 170 1.10 -5.16 -8.90
C MET A 170 1.34 -6.63 -9.23
N TYR A 171 0.90 -7.11 -10.40
CA TYR A 171 1.16 -8.48 -10.83
C TYR A 171 2.66 -8.73 -10.98
N GLU A 172 3.36 -7.88 -11.72
CA GLU A 172 4.81 -7.94 -11.90
C GLU A 172 5.54 -7.85 -10.55
N LEU A 173 5.06 -6.98 -9.66
CA LEU A 173 5.63 -6.81 -8.32
C LEU A 173 5.59 -8.11 -7.48
N PHE A 174 4.59 -8.96 -7.67
CA PHE A 174 4.44 -10.20 -6.90
C PHE A 174 4.98 -11.44 -7.61
N TYR A 175 4.98 -11.47 -8.94
CA TYR A 175 5.19 -12.68 -9.73
C TYR A 175 6.45 -12.66 -10.63
N GLU A 176 7.20 -11.56 -10.73
CA GLU A 176 8.45 -11.43 -11.52
C GLU A 176 9.69 -10.98 -10.69
#